data_AF-A0A813NQ67-F1
#
_entry.id   AF-A0A813NQ67-F1
#
_cell.length_a   1.000
_cell.length_b   1.000
_cell.length_c   1.000
_cell.angle_alpha   90.00
_cell.angle_beta   90.00
_cell.angle_gamma   90.00
#
_symmetry.space_group_name_H-M   'P 1'
#
loop_
_entity.id
_entity.type
_entity.pdbx_description
1 polymer ?
#
loop_
_entity_poly.entity_id
_entity_poly.type
_entity_poly.pdbx_seq_one_letter_code
_entity_poly.pdbx_strand_id
1 'polypeptide(L)'
;MISSSTTHDDYLNPDKEILLRKTSTKSLKRLNKKMSISNTDVNRSEQYFLQSHPFSDLTLIVQNKQLYVDKSILSSVSKVFQSYFQNDNTNSIEILDISANGMIELLQFLYPQFQCTINYENVTVLLILGRSLSK
;
A
#
# COMPACT_ATOMS: atom_id res chain seq x y z
N MET A 1 -1.38 -75.48 -3.60
CA MET A 1 -1.03 -74.96 -4.93
C MET A 1 -1.47 -73.49 -4.94
N ILE A 2 -0.54 -72.54 -4.73
CA ILE A 2 -0.05 -71.53 -5.71
C ILE A 2 -1.20 -70.93 -6.57
N SER A 3 -1.47 -69.63 -6.66
CA SER A 3 -0.59 -68.45 -6.59
C SER A 3 -1.38 -67.12 -6.45
N SER A 4 -0.68 -66.07 -5.98
CA SER A 4 -0.64 -64.65 -6.48
C SER A 4 -1.94 -63.81 -6.50
N SER A 5 -2.09 -62.77 -5.63
CA SER A 5 -1.60 -61.37 -5.75
C SER A 5 -2.28 -60.61 -6.92
N THR A 6 -2.81 -59.39 -6.75
CA THR A 6 -2.05 -58.12 -6.72
C THR A 6 -3.03 -56.92 -6.64
N THR A 7 -2.66 -55.84 -5.90
CA THR A 7 -2.99 -54.38 -6.05
C THR A 7 -4.45 -53.91 -5.95
N HIS A 8 -4.87 -52.97 -5.08
CA HIS A 8 -4.28 -51.70 -4.62
C HIS A 8 -3.74 -50.85 -5.76
N ASP A 9 -4.59 -49.99 -6.34
CA ASP A 9 -4.31 -48.58 -6.63
C ASP A 9 -5.36 -48.01 -7.60
N ASP A 10 -5.80 -46.79 -7.26
CA ASP A 10 -6.06 -45.65 -8.14
C ASP A 10 -6.91 -45.87 -9.43
N TYR A 11 -7.87 -45.02 -9.78
CA TYR A 11 -7.60 -43.64 -10.11
C TYR A 11 -8.89 -42.82 -10.08
N LEU A 12 -8.72 -41.64 -9.49
CA LEU A 12 -9.52 -40.42 -9.64
C LEU A 12 -10.13 -40.28 -11.04
N ASN A 13 -11.43 -40.05 -11.05
CA ASN A 13 -12.19 -39.61 -12.21
C ASN A 13 -11.55 -38.35 -12.85
N PRO A 14 -11.03 -38.44 -14.09
CA PRO A 14 -10.29 -37.36 -14.75
C PRO A 14 -11.17 -36.18 -15.20
N ASP A 15 -12.49 -36.35 -15.27
CA ASP A 15 -13.38 -35.31 -15.80
C ASP A 15 -13.69 -34.19 -14.79
N LYS A 16 -13.51 -34.45 -13.50
CA LYS A 16 -13.69 -33.43 -12.45
C LYS A 16 -12.50 -32.46 -12.36
N GLU A 17 -11.28 -32.90 -12.72
CA GLU A 17 -10.08 -32.06 -12.71
C GLU A 17 -10.03 -31.08 -13.91
N ILE A 18 -10.58 -31.47 -15.07
CA ILE A 18 -10.50 -30.65 -16.27
C ILE A 18 -11.45 -29.44 -16.20
N LEU A 19 -12.59 -29.55 -15.51
CA LEU A 19 -13.54 -28.45 -15.34
C LEU A 19 -13.05 -27.41 -14.31
N LEU A 20 -12.33 -27.83 -13.27
CA LEU A 20 -11.77 -26.93 -12.25
C LEU A 20 -10.57 -26.11 -12.77
N ARG A 21 -9.77 -26.67 -13.69
CA ARG A 21 -8.65 -25.95 -14.32
C ARG A 21 -9.09 -24.89 -15.33
N LYS A 22 -10.23 -25.09 -16.01
CA LYS A 22 -10.76 -24.13 -17.01
C LYS A 22 -11.36 -22.87 -16.37
N THR A 23 -11.93 -22.96 -15.17
CA THR A 23 -12.50 -21.79 -14.46
C THR A 23 -11.44 -20.99 -13.70
N SER A 24 -10.39 -21.63 -13.20
CA SER A 24 -9.28 -20.98 -12.49
C SER A 24 -8.44 -20.05 -13.39
N THR A 25 -8.19 -20.43 -14.65
CA THR A 25 -7.31 -19.67 -15.55
C THR A 25 -7.91 -18.40 -16.14
N LYS A 26 -9.24 -18.28 -16.24
CA LYS A 26 -9.91 -17.05 -16.72
C LYS A 26 -9.87 -15.92 -15.66
N SER A 27 -9.96 -16.29 -14.38
CA SER A 27 -9.88 -15.35 -13.26
C SER A 27 -8.44 -14.93 -12.95
N LEU A 28 -7.46 -15.83 -13.13
CA LEU A 28 -6.04 -15.52 -12.98
C LEU A 28 -5.52 -14.54 -14.04
N LYS A 29 -6.03 -14.60 -15.29
CA LYS A 29 -5.69 -13.61 -16.33
C LYS A 29 -6.18 -12.19 -16.01
N ARG A 30 -7.27 -12.06 -15.25
CA ARG A 30 -7.77 -10.75 -14.78
C ARG A 30 -6.97 -10.20 -13.60
N LEU A 31 -6.40 -11.08 -12.76
CA LEU A 31 -5.54 -10.67 -11.65
C LEU A 31 -4.12 -10.28 -12.10
N ASN A 32 -3.52 -11.00 -13.05
CA ASN A 32 -2.17 -10.64 -13.54
C ASN A 32 -2.15 -9.38 -14.40
N LYS A 33 -3.30 -8.86 -14.87
CA LYS A 33 -3.37 -7.52 -15.51
C LYS A 33 -3.38 -6.37 -14.49
N LYS A 34 -3.69 -6.63 -13.21
CA LYS A 34 -3.58 -5.66 -12.11
C LYS A 34 -2.19 -5.64 -11.47
N MET A 35 -1.35 -6.63 -11.77
CA MET A 35 0.01 -6.78 -11.22
C MET A 35 1.07 -6.36 -12.25
N SER A 36 0.86 -5.20 -12.83
CA SER A 36 1.90 -4.43 -13.49
C SER A 36 1.68 -3.00 -13.02
N ILE A 37 2.20 -2.69 -11.83
CA ILE A 37 2.48 -1.31 -11.44
C ILE A 37 3.54 -0.87 -12.45
N SER A 38 3.10 -0.19 -13.50
CA SER A 38 4.01 0.47 -14.41
C SER A 38 4.81 1.47 -13.57
N ASN A 39 6.12 1.55 -13.79
CA ASN A 39 7.02 2.54 -13.18
C ASN A 39 6.53 3.99 -13.32
N THR A 40 5.49 4.24 -14.11
CA THR A 40 4.81 5.53 -14.28
C THR A 40 3.91 5.94 -13.12
N ASP A 41 3.33 5.01 -12.36
CA ASP A 41 2.37 5.34 -11.29
C ASP A 41 3.06 5.82 -10.00
N VAL A 42 4.20 5.22 -9.66
CA VAL A 42 5.04 5.62 -8.51
C VAL A 42 5.52 7.07 -8.66
N ASN A 43 5.81 7.49 -9.90
CA ASN A 43 6.24 8.86 -10.21
C ASN A 43 5.12 9.90 -10.04
N ARG A 44 3.86 9.52 -10.25
CA ARG A 44 2.73 10.47 -10.24
C ARG A 44 2.35 10.89 -8.83
N SER A 45 2.40 9.96 -7.88
CA SER A 45 2.11 10.23 -6.48
C SER A 45 3.22 11.00 -5.79
N GLU A 46 4.49 10.70 -6.09
CA GLU A 46 5.62 11.50 -5.59
C GLU A 46 5.52 12.96 -6.06
N GLN A 47 5.25 13.19 -7.36
CA GLN A 47 5.07 14.53 -7.90
C GLN A 47 3.90 15.29 -7.26
N TYR A 48 2.83 14.59 -6.88
CA TYR A 48 1.69 15.20 -6.21
C TYR A 48 2.09 15.89 -4.91
N PHE A 49 2.91 15.22 -4.08
CA PHE A 49 3.34 15.79 -2.80
C PHE A 49 4.46 16.81 -2.93
N LEU A 50 5.24 16.78 -4.02
CA LEU A 50 6.34 17.73 -4.25
C LEU A 50 5.91 19.05 -4.89
N GLN A 51 4.67 19.13 -5.41
CA GLN A 51 4.13 20.34 -6.03
C GLN A 51 3.01 20.92 -5.17
N SER A 52 3.08 22.21 -4.89
CA SER A 52 1.97 22.91 -4.25
C SER A 52 0.73 22.84 -5.12
N HIS A 53 -0.42 22.54 -4.50
CA HIS A 53 -1.70 22.52 -5.18
C HIS A 53 -2.75 23.31 -4.38
N PRO A 54 -3.84 23.78 -5.00
CA PRO A 54 -4.81 24.67 -4.35
C PRO A 54 -5.46 24.10 -3.09
N PHE A 55 -5.45 22.78 -2.93
CA PHE A 55 -6.07 22.07 -1.82
C PHE A 55 -5.10 21.84 -0.64
N SER A 56 -3.78 21.93 -0.86
CA SER A 56 -2.80 21.71 0.20
C SER A 56 -2.82 22.88 1.18
N ASP A 57 -3.17 22.61 2.42
CA ASP A 57 -3.24 23.57 3.53
C ASP A 57 -2.13 23.34 4.57
N LEU A 58 -1.26 22.34 4.37
CA LEU A 58 -0.12 22.01 5.21
C LEU A 58 1.13 21.66 4.40
N THR A 59 2.28 22.10 4.88
CA THR A 59 3.60 21.73 4.35
C THR A 59 4.38 20.91 5.38
N LEU A 60 4.67 19.64 5.08
CA LEU A 60 5.60 18.84 5.87
C LEU A 60 7.03 19.09 5.39
N ILE A 61 7.91 19.49 6.29
CA ILE A 61 9.34 19.68 6.02
C ILE A 61 10.06 18.42 6.48
N VAL A 62 10.55 17.63 5.54
CA VAL A 62 11.20 16.33 5.80
C VAL A 62 12.58 16.34 5.14
N GLN A 63 13.65 16.28 5.93
CA GLN A 63 15.04 16.34 5.42
C GLN A 63 15.25 17.49 4.41
N ASN A 64 14.81 18.70 4.76
CA ASN A 64 14.86 19.90 3.92
C ASN A 64 14.01 19.85 2.62
N LYS A 65 13.21 18.80 2.42
CA LYS A 65 12.20 18.76 1.34
C LYS A 65 10.84 19.19 1.87
N GLN A 66 10.10 19.93 1.04
CA GLN A 66 8.74 20.35 1.34
C GLN A 66 7.76 19.39 0.67
N LEU A 67 6.86 18.81 1.45
CA LEU A 67 5.76 17.98 1.00
C LEU A 67 4.44 18.69 1.27
N TYR A 68 3.66 18.93 0.23
CA TYR A 68 2.37 19.62 0.28
C TYR A 68 1.26 18.60 0.51
N VAL A 69 0.49 18.77 1.58
CA VAL A 69 -0.52 17.83 2.05
C VAL A 69 -1.75 18.55 2.59
N ASP A 70 -2.80 17.78 2.89
CA ASP A 70 -4.12 18.22 3.30
C ASP A 70 -4.37 17.81 4.76
N LYS A 71 -4.58 18.79 5.65
CA LYS A 71 -4.89 18.59 7.08
C LYS A 71 -6.12 17.71 7.24
N SER A 72 -7.12 17.87 6.39
CA SER A 72 -8.37 17.09 6.43
C SER A 72 -8.13 15.60 6.24
N ILE A 73 -7.29 15.21 5.28
CA ILE A 73 -6.95 13.80 5.02
C ILE A 73 -6.14 13.26 6.20
N LEU A 74 -5.10 13.95 6.63
CA LEU A 74 -4.27 13.53 7.78
C LEU A 74 -5.08 13.40 9.08
N SER A 75 -6.02 14.32 9.31
CA SER A 75 -6.92 14.27 10.47
C SER A 75 -7.90 13.09 10.41
N SER A 76 -8.36 12.74 9.21
CA SER A 76 -9.31 11.64 9.03
C SER A 76 -8.70 10.28 9.35
N VAL A 77 -7.38 10.14 9.15
CA VAL A 77 -6.63 8.89 9.36
C VAL A 77 -5.90 8.84 10.70
N SER A 78 -5.67 9.99 11.36
CA SER A 78 -4.94 10.07 12.62
C SER A 78 -5.56 11.09 13.58
N LYS A 79 -5.99 10.59 14.75
CA LYS A 79 -6.46 11.43 15.86
C LYS A 79 -5.37 12.34 16.41
N VAL A 80 -4.10 11.97 16.27
CA VAL A 80 -2.97 12.82 16.68
C VAL A 80 -2.92 14.06 15.81
N PHE A 81 -2.97 13.88 14.47
CA PHE A 81 -3.03 15.02 13.55
C PHE A 81 -4.30 15.85 13.75
N GLN A 82 -5.45 15.20 13.96
CA GLN A 82 -6.69 15.92 14.27
C GLN A 82 -6.54 16.82 15.51
N SER A 83 -6.00 16.26 16.60
CA SER A 83 -5.80 17.00 17.85
C SER A 83 -4.73 18.09 17.70
N TYR A 84 -3.68 17.82 16.93
CA TYR A 84 -2.63 18.81 16.64
C TYR A 84 -3.22 20.01 15.91
N PHE A 85 -3.96 19.80 14.81
CA PHE A 85 -4.52 20.90 14.01
C PHE A 85 -5.70 21.64 14.68
N GLN A 86 -6.34 21.04 15.68
CA GLN A 86 -7.35 21.73 16.49
C GLN A 86 -6.73 22.76 17.44
N ASN A 87 -5.52 22.46 17.94
CA ASN A 87 -4.83 23.29 18.92
C ASN A 87 -3.78 24.21 18.29
N ASP A 88 -3.30 23.87 17.10
CA ASP A 88 -2.27 24.61 16.38
C ASP A 88 -2.68 24.89 14.93
N ASN A 89 -2.68 26.17 14.56
CA ASN A 89 -3.02 26.67 13.22
C ASN A 89 -1.79 26.82 12.32
N THR A 90 -0.65 26.23 12.68
CA THR A 90 0.52 26.21 11.81
C THR A 90 0.21 25.54 10.47
N ASN A 91 0.82 26.09 9.41
CA ASN A 91 0.72 25.58 8.05
C ASN A 91 1.99 24.81 7.64
N SER A 92 2.92 24.60 8.57
CA SER A 92 4.15 23.85 8.35
C SER A 92 4.57 23.04 9.57
N ILE A 93 4.97 21.79 9.37
CA ILE A 93 5.49 20.91 10.42
C ILE A 93 6.82 20.32 9.96
N GLU A 94 7.86 20.41 10.79
CA GLU A 94 9.15 19.78 10.54
C GLU A 94 9.22 18.38 11.16
N ILE A 95 9.70 17.40 10.38
CA ILE A 95 9.80 16.00 10.77
C ILE A 95 11.22 15.52 10.47
N LEU A 96 11.99 15.25 11.54
CA LEU A 96 13.43 14.95 11.46
C LEU A 96 13.74 13.45 11.40
N ASP A 97 12.88 12.59 11.95
CA ASP A 97 13.16 11.17 12.16
C ASP A 97 12.78 10.26 10.98
N ILE A 98 12.32 10.85 9.87
CA ILE A 98 11.72 10.14 8.75
C ILE A 98 12.41 10.59 7.46
N SER A 99 12.76 9.63 6.58
CA SER A 99 13.29 9.98 5.27
C SER A 99 12.18 10.52 4.37
N ALA A 100 12.50 11.44 3.46
CA ALA A 100 11.49 12.02 2.58
C ALA A 100 10.76 10.94 1.74
N ASN A 101 11.48 9.93 1.25
CA ASN A 101 10.87 8.82 0.51
C ASN A 101 9.95 7.98 1.40
N GLY A 102 10.37 7.67 2.63
CA GLY A 102 9.52 6.94 3.58
C GLY A 102 8.25 7.72 3.94
N MET A 103 8.35 9.05 4.08
CA MET A 103 7.17 9.89 4.29
C MET A 103 6.23 9.86 3.08
N ILE A 104 6.77 9.95 1.86
CA ILE A 104 5.97 9.86 0.63
C ILE A 104 5.25 8.51 0.54
N GLU A 105 5.92 7.40 0.84
CA GLU A 105 5.29 6.07 0.88
C GLU A 105 4.17 6.00 1.92
N LEU A 106 4.36 6.60 3.09
CA LEU A 106 3.31 6.72 4.10
C LEU A 106 2.14 7.56 3.61
N LEU A 107 2.39 8.73 3.01
CA LEU A 107 1.34 9.59 2.48
C LEU A 107 0.56 8.91 1.37
N GLN A 108 1.24 8.18 0.48
CA GLN A 108 0.60 7.34 -0.54
C GLN A 108 -0.31 6.26 0.06
N PHE A 109 0.04 5.74 1.23
CA PHE A 109 -0.80 4.80 1.96
C PHE A 109 -2.02 5.48 2.61
N LEU A 110 -1.85 6.68 3.16
CA LEU A 110 -2.92 7.41 3.85
C LEU A 110 -3.94 8.05 2.89
N TYR A 111 -3.51 8.40 1.69
CA TYR A 111 -4.31 9.12 0.70
C TYR A 111 -5.14 8.15 -0.15
N PRO A 112 -6.49 8.18 -0.05
CA PRO A 112 -7.35 7.19 -0.71
C PRO A 112 -7.24 7.15 -2.24
N GLN A 113 -6.83 8.27 -2.86
CA GLN A 113 -6.64 8.36 -4.32
C GLN A 113 -5.42 7.58 -4.82
N PHE A 114 -4.50 7.22 -3.94
CA PHE A 114 -3.32 6.43 -4.29
C PHE A 114 -3.52 4.97 -3.89
N GLN A 115 -3.19 4.06 -4.80
CA GLN A 115 -3.21 2.62 -4.53
C GLN A 115 -1.83 2.20 -4.05
N CYS A 116 -1.54 2.35 -2.76
CA CYS A 116 -0.34 1.80 -2.16
C CYS A 116 -0.62 0.36 -1.68
N THR A 117 0.16 -0.61 -2.17
CA THR A 117 0.08 -2.00 -1.72
C THR A 117 1.10 -2.22 -0.61
N ILE A 118 0.64 -2.63 0.57
CA ILE A 118 1.53 -3.04 1.67
C ILE A 118 2.24 -4.34 1.26
N ASN A 119 3.56 -4.35 1.32
CA ASN A 119 4.41 -5.50 1.02
C ASN A 119 5.50 -5.64 2.09
N TYR A 120 6.34 -6.68 1.98
CA TYR A 120 7.39 -6.95 2.97
C TYR A 120 8.46 -5.84 3.05
N GLU A 121 8.67 -5.10 1.96
CA GLU A 121 9.69 -4.05 1.89
C GLU A 121 9.22 -2.76 2.57
N ASN A 122 7.95 -2.37 2.42
CA ASN A 122 7.43 -1.12 2.97
C ASN A 122 6.75 -1.27 4.35
N VAL A 123 6.29 -2.47 4.73
CA VAL A 123 5.50 -2.65 5.96
C VAL A 123 6.26 -2.26 7.23
N THR A 124 7.55 -2.60 7.30
CA THR A 124 8.37 -2.28 8.48
C THR A 124 8.57 -0.78 8.61
N VAL A 125 8.79 -0.09 7.49
CA VAL A 125 8.91 1.37 7.45
C VAL A 125 7.59 1.99 7.89
N LEU A 126 6.46 1.64 7.26
CA LEU A 126 5.14 2.19 7.60
C LEU A 126 4.77 1.99 9.08
N LEU A 127 5.12 0.85 9.68
CA LEU A 127 4.87 0.58 11.10
C LEU A 127 5.72 1.47 12.02
N ILE A 128 7.00 1.67 11.68
CA ILE A 128 7.88 2.58 12.44
C ILE A 128 7.35 4.01 12.33
N LEU A 129 6.98 4.44 11.13
CA LEU A 129 6.47 5.79 10.90
C LEU A 129 5.15 6.04 11.63
N GLY A 130 4.21 5.09 11.56
CA GLY A 130 2.95 5.17 12.30
C GLY A 130 3.16 5.24 13.82
N ARG A 131 4.15 4.52 14.36
CA ARG A 131 4.51 4.60 15.78
C ARG A 131 5.13 5.96 16.14
N SER A 132 6.00 6.51 15.29
CA SER A 132 6.62 7.82 15.53
C SER A 132 5.60 8.95 15.54
N LEU A 133 4.55 8.85 14.72
CA LEU A 133 3.45 9.83 14.67
C LEU A 133 2.39 9.67 15.76
N SER A 134 2.42 8.58 16.53
CA SER A 134 1.42 8.28 17.57
C SER A 134 1.85 8.65 19.00
N LYS A 135 3.04 9.23 19.18
CA LYS A 135 3.53 9.68 20.49
C LYS A 135 2.98 11.05 20.85
#